data_AF-A0A3G1A602-F1
#
_entry.id   AF-A0A3G1A602-F1
#
_cell.length_a   1.000
_cell.length_b   1.000
_cell.length_c   1.000
_cell.angle_alpha   90.00
_cell.angle_beta   90.00
_cell.angle_gamma   90.00
#
_symmetry.space_group_name_H-M   'P 1'
#
loop_
_entity.id
_entity.type
_entity.pdbx_description
1 polymer ?
#
loop_
_entity_poly.entity_id
_entity_poly.type
_entity_poly.pdbx_seq_one_letter_code
_entity_poly.pdbx_strand_id
1 'polypeptide(L)'
;MSGSRTTCEKGYYSRRVAEVILRNATLEEIKNLSLEILIAEVSLKMRSCNMTDEEKKELQILLEDLENAKKTALQGISCRNVQKEKKGGSVDLRSDLSKLIEEVSKNAKNGAS
;
A
#
# COMPACT_ATOMS: atom_id res chain seq x y z
N MET A 1 -25.31 24.52 -5.59
CA MET A 1 -24.11 24.17 -4.82
C MET A 1 -23.66 22.79 -5.29
N SER A 2 -22.72 22.73 -6.23
CA SER A 2 -22.23 21.45 -6.78
C SER A 2 -20.99 21.02 -5.99
N GLY A 3 -21.23 20.21 -4.96
CA GLY A 3 -20.18 19.64 -4.11
C GLY A 3 -19.33 18.64 -4.90
N SER A 4 -18.06 19.01 -5.04
CA SER A 4 -16.91 18.26 -5.54
C SER A 4 -17.12 16.77 -5.80
N ARG A 5 -17.07 16.37 -7.08
CA ARG A 5 -16.65 15.02 -7.45
C ARG A 5 -15.21 14.90 -6.93
N THR A 6 -15.02 14.22 -5.81
CA THR A 6 -13.71 13.77 -5.36
C THR A 6 -13.22 12.73 -6.36
N THR A 7 -12.76 13.19 -7.52
CA THR A 7 -11.89 12.39 -8.38
C THR A 7 -10.70 12.06 -7.50
N CYS A 8 -10.51 10.78 -7.15
CA CYS A 8 -9.26 10.37 -6.56
C CYS A 8 -8.16 10.77 -7.54
N GLU A 9 -7.32 11.74 -7.15
CA GLU A 9 -6.21 12.15 -8.00
C GLU A 9 -5.38 10.92 -8.32
N LYS A 10 -5.23 10.62 -9.60
CA LYS A 10 -4.40 9.51 -10.06
C LYS A 10 -3.00 9.64 -9.44
N GLY A 11 -2.55 8.61 -8.73
CA GLY A 11 -1.24 8.63 -8.09
C GLY A 11 -1.22 9.13 -6.64
N TYR A 12 -2.38 9.40 -6.01
CA TYR A 12 -2.46 9.91 -4.64
C TYR A 12 -1.70 9.05 -3.63
N TYR A 13 -1.90 7.72 -3.65
CA TYR A 13 -1.27 6.84 -2.67
C TYR A 13 0.24 6.72 -2.94
N SER A 14 0.64 6.58 -4.20
CA SER A 14 2.04 6.56 -4.59
C SER A 14 2.77 7.85 -4.19
N ARG A 15 2.14 9.02 -4.40
CA ARG A 15 2.69 10.32 -3.99
C ARG A 15 2.89 10.41 -2.48
N ARG A 16 1.88 10.02 -1.68
CA ARG A 16 1.98 10.02 -0.21
C ARG A 16 3.13 9.13 0.28
N VAL A 17 3.30 7.94 -0.31
CA VAL A 17 4.42 7.05 0.05
C VAL A 17 5.77 7.69 -0.30
N ALA A 18 5.90 8.26 -1.50
CA ALA A 18 7.13 8.92 -1.92
C ALA A 18 7.51 10.09 -0.98
N GLU A 19 6.55 10.93 -0.59
CA GLU A 19 6.77 12.04 0.34
C GLU A 19 7.24 11.54 1.72
N VAL A 20 6.62 10.48 2.25
CA VAL A 20 7.00 9.88 3.54
C VAL A 20 8.42 9.30 3.49
N ILE A 21 8.81 8.67 2.37
CA ILE A 21 10.17 8.17 2.18
C ILE A 21 11.18 9.33 2.10
N LEU A 22 10.89 10.35 1.28
CA LEU A 22 11.78 11.49 1.04
C LEU A 22 12.02 12.33 2.30
N ARG A 23 11.01 12.49 3.17
CA ARG A 23 11.16 13.23 4.44
C ARG A 23 11.86 12.45 5.55
N ASN A 24 12.40 11.26 5.25
CA ASN A 24 13.05 10.40 6.23
C ASN A 24 12.14 10.00 7.42
N ALA A 25 10.83 9.86 7.19
CA ALA A 25 9.85 9.47 8.20
C ALA A 25 10.25 8.16 8.92
N THR A 26 9.81 7.94 10.15
CA THR A 26 10.16 6.75 10.93
C THR A 26 9.68 5.46 10.26
N LEU A 27 10.27 4.31 10.63
CA LEU A 27 9.81 3.00 10.14
C LEU A 27 8.34 2.75 10.53
N GLU A 28 7.94 3.23 11.71
CA GLU A 28 6.56 3.14 12.20
C GLU A 28 5.59 3.93 11.31
N GLU A 29 5.94 5.16 10.92
CA GLU A 29 5.14 5.96 9.98
C GLU A 29 4.97 5.25 8.62
N ILE A 30 6.03 4.61 8.10
CA ILE A 30 5.95 3.85 6.85
C ILE A 30 5.06 2.62 7.00
N LYS A 31 5.14 1.91 8.14
CA LYS A 31 4.28 0.76 8.44
C LYS A 31 2.81 1.17 8.56
N ASN A 32 2.52 2.26 9.26
CA ASN A 32 1.16 2.77 9.42
C ASN A 32 0.55 3.18 8.06
N LEU A 33 1.32 3.87 7.22
CA LEU A 33 0.87 4.22 5.87
C LEU A 33 0.65 2.97 4.99
N SER A 34 1.50 1.95 5.14
CA SER A 34 1.32 0.68 4.43
C SER A 34 0.04 -0.05 4.86
N LEU A 35 -0.31 0.04 6.15
CA LEU A 35 -1.56 -0.50 6.68
C LEU A 35 -2.78 0.26 6.12
N GLU A 36 -2.74 1.60 6.08
CA GLU A 36 -3.78 2.43 5.45
C GLU A 36 -4.03 2.02 3.99
N ILE A 37 -2.96 1.83 3.22
CA ILE A 37 -3.01 1.41 1.81
C ILE A 37 -3.68 0.03 1.67
N LEU A 38 -3.33 -0.93 2.54
CA LEU A 38 -3.95 -2.26 2.52
C LEU A 38 -5.44 -2.21 2.88
N ILE A 39 -5.82 -1.42 3.88
CA ILE A 39 -7.22 -1.23 4.27
C ILE A 39 -8.02 -0.62 3.12
N ALA A 40 -7.46 0.39 2.42
CA ALA A 40 -8.07 1.01 1.26
C ALA A 40 -8.26 -0.01 0.11
N GLU A 41 -7.24 -0.83 -0.17
CA GLU A 41 -7.32 -1.87 -1.20
C GLU A 41 -8.42 -2.90 -0.91
N VAL A 42 -8.47 -3.42 0.32
CA VAL A 42 -9.51 -4.39 0.73
C VAL A 42 -10.90 -3.76 0.66
N SER A 43 -11.06 -2.53 1.15
CA SER A 43 -12.34 -1.80 1.11
C SER A 43 -12.82 -1.58 -0.32
N LEU A 44 -11.91 -1.25 -1.24
CA LEU A 44 -12.22 -1.06 -2.66
C LEU A 44 -12.60 -2.38 -3.34
N LYS A 45 -11.88 -3.48 -3.06
CA LYS A 45 -12.21 -4.80 -3.61
C LYS A 45 -13.56 -5.32 -3.13
N MET A 46 -13.92 -5.05 -1.88
CA MET A 46 -15.23 -5.40 -1.28
C MET A 46 -16.40 -4.64 -1.91
N ARG A 47 -16.16 -3.48 -2.53
CA ARG A 47 -17.21 -2.65 -3.16
C ARG A 47 -17.59 -3.08 -4.58
N SER A 48 -17.07 -4.20 -5.08
CA SER A 48 -17.19 -4.59 -6.50
C SER A 48 -18.58 -5.06 -6.97
N CYS A 49 -19.63 -4.96 -6.15
CA CYS A 49 -21.00 -5.30 -6.57
C CYS A 49 -21.70 -4.09 -7.22
N ASN A 50 -22.27 -4.27 -8.41
CA ASN A 50 -23.09 -3.30 -9.17
C ASN A 50 -22.37 -2.05 -9.73
N MET A 51 -21.06 -2.12 -10.00
CA MET A 51 -20.34 -1.05 -10.70
C MET A 51 -20.59 -1.08 -12.22
N THR A 52 -20.72 0.11 -12.80
CA THR A 52 -20.64 0.37 -14.25
C THR A 52 -19.23 0.10 -14.79
N ASP A 53 -19.07 -0.01 -16.10
CA ASP A 53 -17.77 -0.27 -16.70
C ASP A 53 -16.79 0.90 -16.55
N GLU A 54 -17.30 2.14 -16.54
CA GLU A 54 -16.53 3.34 -16.16
C GLU A 54 -16.04 3.27 -14.71
N GLU A 55 -16.91 2.92 -13.77
CA GLU A 55 -16.53 2.77 -12.35
C GLU A 55 -15.52 1.63 -12.14
N LYS A 56 -15.64 0.54 -12.90
CA LYS A 56 -14.64 -0.55 -12.89
C LYS A 56 -13.28 -0.08 -13.41
N LYS A 57 -13.23 0.76 -14.45
CA LYS A 57 -11.98 1.33 -14.96
C LYS A 57 -11.35 2.27 -13.92
N GLU A 58 -12.13 3.12 -13.28
CA GLU A 58 -11.63 3.99 -12.20
C GLU A 58 -11.13 3.18 -11.00
N LEU A 59 -11.87 2.14 -10.61
CA LEU A 59 -11.44 1.20 -9.58
C LEU A 59 -10.11 0.53 -9.96
N GLN A 60 -9.94 0.13 -11.22
CA GLN A 60 -8.71 -0.51 -11.69
C GLN A 60 -7.51 0.44 -11.63
N ILE A 61 -7.69 1.71 -12.00
CA ILE A 61 -6.65 2.75 -11.87
C ILE A 61 -6.26 2.95 -10.39
N LEU A 62 -7.24 2.95 -9.49
CA LEU A 62 -7.01 3.06 -8.05
C LEU A 62 -6.24 1.86 -7.49
N LEU A 63 -6.61 0.65 -7.90
CA LEU A 63 -5.91 -0.56 -7.49
C LEU A 63 -4.46 -0.59 -8.01
N GLU A 64 -4.23 -0.09 -9.23
CA GLU A 64 -2.88 0.06 -9.78
C GLU A 64 -2.04 1.07 -8.99
N ASP A 65 -2.61 2.22 -8.60
CA ASP A 65 -1.93 3.19 -7.74
C ASP A 65 -1.58 2.61 -6.37
N LEU A 66 -2.49 1.86 -5.75
CA LEU A 66 -2.23 1.17 -4.48
C LEU A 66 -1.12 0.12 -4.60
N GLU A 67 -1.08 -0.62 -5.70
CA GLU A 67 -0.02 -1.58 -5.98
C GLU A 67 1.35 -0.91 -6.14
N ASN A 68 1.39 0.22 -6.86
CA ASN A 68 2.60 1.04 -7.00
C ASN A 68 3.06 1.61 -5.65
N ALA A 69 2.13 2.12 -4.85
CA ALA A 69 2.41 2.64 -3.51
C ALA A 69 3.03 1.56 -2.60
N LYS A 70 2.50 0.34 -2.60
CA LYS A 70 3.08 -0.80 -1.86
C LYS A 70 4.50 -1.12 -2.31
N LYS A 71 4.77 -1.15 -3.63
CA LYS A 71 6.12 -1.38 -4.18
C LYS A 71 7.11 -0.30 -3.75
N THR A 72 6.70 0.97 -3.82
CA THR A 72 7.55 2.09 -3.40
C THR A 72 7.84 2.04 -1.90
N ALA A 73 6.84 1.71 -1.06
CA ALA A 73 7.03 1.54 0.38
C ALA A 73 8.05 0.43 0.69
N LEU A 74 7.93 -0.71 0.01
CA LEU A 74 8.84 -1.84 0.15
C LEU A 74 10.28 -1.49 -0.24
N GLN A 75 10.46 -0.76 -1.34
CA GLN A 75 11.77 -0.26 -1.77
C GLN A 75 12.36 0.71 -0.74
N GLY A 76 11.56 1.63 -0.21
CA GLY A 76 11.96 2.56 0.85
C GLY A 76 12.44 1.86 2.12
N ILE A 77 11.74 0.80 2.55
CA ILE A 77 12.14 -0.03 3.70
C ILE A 77 13.44 -0.78 3.40
N SER A 78 13.55 -1.40 2.22
CA SER A 78 14.73 -2.20 1.82
C SER A 78 16.00 -1.35 1.75
N CYS A 79 15.93 -0.15 1.18
CA CYS A 79 17.06 0.79 1.14
C CYS A 79 17.53 1.20 2.54
N ARG A 80 16.61 1.33 3.51
CA ARG A 80 16.95 1.64 4.91
C ARG A 80 17.55 0.46 5.66
N ASN A 81 17.12 -0.76 5.36
CA ASN A 81 17.68 -1.97 5.97
C ASN A 81 19.14 -2.16 5.52
N VAL A 82 19.44 -1.93 4.24
CA VAL A 82 20.83 -1.95 3.74
C VAL A 82 21.70 -0.87 4.42
N GLN A 83 21.14 0.30 4.72
CA GLN A 83 21.86 1.33 5.49
C GLN A 83 22.04 0.97 6.98
N LYS A 84 21.11 0.22 7.59
CA LYS A 84 21.23 -0.30 8.96
C LYS A 84 22.21 -1.47 9.07
N GLU A 85 22.29 -2.35 8.07
CA GLU A 85 23.26 -3.44 8.04
C GLU A 85 24.70 -2.92 8.03
N LYS A 86 24.98 -1.80 7.34
CA LYS A 86 26.27 -1.09 7.44
C LYS A 86 26.57 -0.52 8.83
N LYS A 87 25.59 -0.45 9.73
CA LYS A 87 25.73 0.06 11.11
C LYS A 87 25.53 -1.02 12.20
N GLY A 88 25.56 -2.31 11.85
CA GLY A 88 25.76 -3.38 12.84
C GLY A 88 24.51 -3.84 13.61
N GLY A 89 23.32 -3.82 13.00
CA GLY A 89 22.12 -4.44 13.57
C GLY A 89 21.30 -5.16 12.50
N SER A 90 21.53 -6.47 12.35
CA SER A 90 20.71 -7.33 11.48
C SER A 90 19.40 -7.66 12.20
N VAL A 91 18.33 -6.97 11.84
CA VAL A 91 16.97 -7.51 11.99
C VAL A 91 16.53 -7.79 10.56
N ASP A 92 16.34 -9.06 10.22
CA ASP A 92 15.94 -9.51 8.88
C ASP A 92 14.47 -9.17 8.60
N LEU A 93 14.20 -7.87 8.51
CA LEU A 93 12.89 -7.26 8.27
C LEU A 93 12.29 -7.66 6.91
N ARG A 94 13.14 -8.17 5.99
CA ARG A 94 12.68 -8.71 4.70
C ARG A 94 11.91 -10.01 4.93
N SER A 95 12.42 -10.86 5.82
CA SER A 95 11.76 -12.10 6.23
C SER A 95 10.40 -11.82 6.91
N ASP A 96 10.36 -10.85 7.83
CA ASP A 96 9.12 -10.52 8.55
C ASP A 96 8.03 -9.94 7.66
N LEU A 97 8.41 -9.06 6.72
CA LEU A 97 7.44 -8.48 5.78
C LEU A 97 6.94 -9.51 4.77
N SER A 98 7.81 -10.41 4.30
CA SER A 98 7.42 -11.52 3.43
C SER A 98 6.42 -12.45 4.12
N LYS A 99 6.62 -12.77 5.40
CA LYS A 99 5.66 -13.58 6.19
C LYS A 99 4.31 -12.90 6.33
N LEU A 100 4.30 -11.59 6.62
CA LEU A 100 3.07 -10.80 6.73
C LEU A 100 2.28 -10.76 5.42
N ILE A 101 2.96 -10.60 4.28
CA ILE A 101 2.33 -10.65 2.95
C ILE A 101 1.76 -12.04 2.66
N GLU A 102 2.45 -13.10 3.07
CA GLU A 102 2.01 -14.48 2.89
C GLU A 102 0.78 -14.82 3.75
N GLU A 103 0.76 -14.38 5.02
CA GLU A 103 -0.37 -14.57 5.93
C GLU A 103 -1.62 -13.82 5.45
N VAL A 104 -1.46 -12.57 5.02
CA VAL A 104 -2.57 -11.78 4.45
C VAL A 104 -3.10 -12.44 3.17
N SER A 105 -2.23 -12.98 2.33
CA SER A 105 -2.62 -13.68 1.10
C SER A 105 -3.35 -15.00 1.36
N LYS A 106 -3.01 -15.72 2.45
CA LYS A 106 -3.72 -16.94 2.88
C LYS A 106 -5.09 -16.61 3.46
N ASN A 107 -5.19 -15.58 4.29
CA ASN A 107 -6.47 -15.17 4.89
C ASN A 107 -7.45 -14.62 3.84
N ALA A 108 -6.97 -13.93 2.82
CA ALA A 108 -7.80 -13.46 1.70
C ALA A 108 -8.42 -14.62 0.88
N LYS A 109 -7.83 -15.82 0.88
CA LYS A 109 -8.35 -17.00 0.16
C LYS A 109 -9.37 -17.80 0.98
N ASN A 110 -9.32 -17.73 2.30
CA ASN A 110 -10.19 -18.50 3.19
C ASN A 110 -11.50 -17.78 3.55
N GLY A 111 -11.63 -16.48 3.26
CA GLY A 111 -12.84 -15.70 3.51
C GLY A 111 -13.91 -15.74 2.39
N ALA A 112 -13.74 -16.61 1.39
CA ALA A 112 -14.64 -16.73 0.23
C ALA A 112 -15.46 -18.03 0.22
N SER A 113 -15.63 -18.69 1.37
CA SER A 113 -16.52 -19.86 1.54
C SER A 113 -17.82 -19.49 2.24
#